data_AF-A0A9E3MMF5-F1
#
_entry.id   AF-A0A9E3MMF5-F1
#
_cell.length_a   1.000
_cell.length_b   1.000
_cell.length_c   1.000
_cell.angle_alpha   90.00
_cell.angle_beta   90.00
_cell.angle_gamma   90.00
#
_symmetry.space_group_name_H-M   'P 1'
#
loop_
_entity.id
_entity.type
_entity.pdbx_description
1 polymer ?
#
loop_
_entity_poly.entity_id
_entity_poly.type
_entity_poly.pdbx_seq_one_letter_code
_entity_poly.pdbx_strand_id
1 'polypeptide(L)'
;MTDALSLPRELVEDAAGAFARYRFAYDHDLLIQQSWHSERDGRHLACALGVLGGEVTGPKKCPAQVMPAWLAKMVPGFFDRLAFDDAKAWGLALYEQLARLGGQVPFSVIYDWQATCVLEFWAGSLKKRRFDAPQLADKLAQVEALQALHRRHMAGGAAPKAEWLEALRPVYRHADAYADAYAYADAYADADAYADADAYADADAYADADADAYADAVPTASAPADETPAAKRARRRAENLKLLADGLVAAIARVPGPAA
;
A
#
# COMPACT_ATOMS: atom_id res chain seq x y z
N MET A 1 -11.45 -0.24 -40.57
CA MET A 1 -11.70 -0.86 -39.26
C MET A 1 -10.74 -0.18 -38.31
N THR A 2 -11.23 0.79 -37.55
CA THR A 2 -10.44 1.40 -36.47
C THR A 2 -10.23 0.29 -35.45
N ASP A 3 -8.99 -0.12 -35.21
CA ASP A 3 -8.70 -1.08 -34.14
C ASP A 3 -9.37 -0.57 -32.87
N ALA A 4 -10.21 -1.42 -32.26
CA ALA A 4 -10.90 -1.06 -31.04
C ALA A 4 -9.85 -0.72 -29.97
N LEU A 5 -9.94 0.49 -29.40
CA LEU A 5 -9.15 0.93 -28.24
C LEU A 5 -9.40 -0.04 -27.07
N SER A 6 -8.60 -1.10 -27.00
CA SER A 6 -8.72 -2.21 -26.06
C SER A 6 -7.35 -2.62 -25.57
N LEU A 7 -7.29 -3.10 -24.33
CA LEU A 7 -6.06 -3.69 -23.81
C LEU A 7 -5.75 -5.01 -24.53
N PRO A 8 -4.47 -5.25 -24.87
CA PRO A 8 -4.02 -6.57 -25.33
C PRO A 8 -4.37 -7.64 -24.30
N ARG A 9 -4.73 -8.83 -24.78
CA ARG A 9 -5.08 -9.96 -23.89
C ARG A 9 -3.85 -10.75 -23.46
N GLU A 10 -2.74 -10.59 -24.14
CA GLU A 10 -1.49 -11.29 -23.88
C GLU A 10 -0.84 -10.77 -22.60
N LEU A 11 -0.15 -11.65 -21.86
CA LEU A 11 0.61 -11.24 -20.68
C LEU A 11 1.73 -10.27 -21.08
N VAL A 12 1.98 -9.23 -20.28
CA VAL A 12 3.17 -8.39 -20.43
C VAL A 12 4.45 -9.19 -20.13
N GLU A 13 5.53 -8.88 -20.86
CA GLU A 13 6.79 -9.59 -20.71
C GLU A 13 7.57 -9.14 -19.47
N ASP A 14 7.57 -7.83 -19.17
CA ASP A 14 8.36 -7.21 -18.10
C ASP A 14 7.68 -5.98 -17.48
N ALA A 15 8.34 -5.39 -16.48
CA ALA A 15 7.85 -4.20 -15.78
C ALA A 15 7.73 -2.94 -16.67
N ALA A 16 8.58 -2.81 -17.70
CA ALA A 16 8.50 -1.68 -18.63
C ALA A 16 7.27 -1.78 -19.54
N GLY A 17 7.00 -2.98 -20.06
CA GLY A 17 5.77 -3.30 -20.79
C GLY A 17 4.53 -3.13 -19.93
N ALA A 18 4.60 -3.52 -18.65
CA ALA A 18 3.53 -3.27 -17.68
C ALA A 18 3.23 -1.77 -17.52
N PHE A 19 4.26 -0.93 -17.38
CA PHE A 19 4.08 0.51 -17.28
C PHE A 19 3.51 1.13 -18.56
N ALA A 20 4.06 0.77 -19.73
CA ALA A 20 3.54 1.25 -21.00
C ALA A 20 2.06 0.90 -21.18
N ARG A 21 1.67 -0.31 -20.76
CA ARG A 21 0.28 -0.76 -20.86
C ARG A 21 -0.63 -0.09 -19.83
N TYR A 22 -0.18 0.12 -18.59
CA TYR A 22 -0.96 0.86 -17.61
C TYR A 22 -1.14 2.33 -18.05
N ARG A 23 -0.08 2.97 -18.57
CA ARG A 23 -0.14 4.33 -19.15
C ARG A 23 -1.18 4.41 -20.26
N PHE A 24 -1.15 3.48 -21.21
CA PHE A 24 -2.17 3.40 -22.26
C PHE A 24 -3.58 3.24 -21.68
N ALA A 25 -3.75 2.36 -20.68
CA ALA A 25 -5.05 2.18 -20.02
C ALA A 25 -5.55 3.46 -19.35
N TYR A 26 -4.64 4.22 -18.72
CA TYR A 26 -4.91 5.49 -18.08
C TYR A 26 -5.32 6.56 -19.09
N ASP A 27 -4.55 6.73 -20.17
CA ASP A 27 -4.75 7.78 -21.18
C ASP A 27 -6.01 7.57 -22.04
N HIS A 28 -6.53 6.33 -22.07
CA HIS A 28 -7.70 5.94 -22.87
C HIS A 28 -8.92 5.50 -22.03
N ASP A 29 -8.93 5.79 -20.72
CA ASP A 29 -10.03 5.45 -19.81
C ASP A 29 -10.44 3.95 -19.84
N LEU A 30 -9.45 3.07 -19.90
CA LEU A 30 -9.62 1.60 -19.91
C LEU A 30 -9.40 0.95 -18.54
N LEU A 31 -9.16 1.76 -17.50
CA LEU A 31 -9.05 1.27 -16.13
C LEU A 31 -10.44 1.08 -15.49
N ILE A 32 -10.57 0.12 -14.59
CA ILE A 32 -11.75 -0.12 -13.74
C ILE A 32 -11.34 -0.57 -12.36
N GLN A 33 -12.18 -0.38 -11.34
CA GLN A 33 -11.99 -0.90 -9.98
C GLN A 33 -12.90 -2.10 -9.69
N GLN A 34 -12.56 -2.85 -8.64
CA GLN A 34 -13.38 -3.96 -8.08
C GLN A 34 -13.62 -5.11 -9.08
N SER A 35 -12.83 -5.17 -10.15
CA SER A 35 -12.94 -6.16 -11.22
C SER A 35 -11.60 -6.33 -11.91
N TRP A 36 -11.22 -7.57 -12.24
CA TRP A 36 -9.92 -7.88 -12.85
C TRP A 36 -9.91 -7.60 -14.35
N HIS A 37 -10.91 -8.11 -15.05
CA HIS A 37 -11.10 -7.96 -16.50
C HIS A 37 -12.60 -7.78 -16.77
N SER A 38 -12.97 -6.83 -17.60
CA SER A 38 -14.35 -6.62 -18.04
C SER A 38 -14.37 -6.23 -19.50
N GLU A 39 -15.29 -6.81 -20.26
CA GLU A 39 -15.59 -6.36 -21.62
C GLU A 39 -16.82 -5.45 -21.58
N ARG A 40 -16.70 -4.22 -22.09
CA ARG A 40 -17.80 -3.25 -22.18
C ARG A 40 -17.74 -2.54 -23.52
N ASP A 41 -18.84 -2.62 -24.27
CA ASP A 41 -18.95 -2.02 -25.61
C ASP A 41 -17.82 -2.43 -26.57
N GLY A 42 -17.37 -3.69 -26.48
CA GLY A 42 -16.27 -4.23 -27.28
C GLY A 42 -14.87 -3.77 -26.86
N ARG A 43 -14.75 -3.04 -25.73
CA ARG A 43 -13.48 -2.67 -25.11
C ARG A 43 -13.11 -3.60 -23.98
N HIS A 44 -11.85 -3.98 -23.86
CA HIS A 44 -11.33 -4.66 -22.66
C HIS A 44 -10.82 -3.63 -21.65
N LEU A 45 -11.38 -3.70 -20.45
CA LEU A 45 -11.02 -2.87 -19.31
C LEU A 45 -10.44 -3.75 -18.20
N ALA A 46 -9.55 -3.20 -17.39
CA ALA A 46 -8.90 -3.93 -16.33
C ALA A 46 -8.53 -3.07 -15.11
N CYS A 47 -8.39 -3.69 -13.94
CA CYS A 47 -7.84 -3.02 -12.76
C CYS A 47 -6.31 -2.96 -12.79
N ALA A 48 -5.71 -2.41 -11.73
CA ALA A 48 -4.27 -2.23 -11.65
C ALA A 48 -3.42 -3.49 -11.87
N LEU A 49 -3.89 -4.69 -11.52
CA LEU A 49 -3.17 -5.92 -11.88
C LEU A 49 -3.73 -6.59 -13.14
N GLY A 50 -5.00 -6.38 -13.44
CA GLY A 50 -5.60 -6.92 -14.66
C GLY A 50 -4.97 -6.35 -15.93
N VAL A 51 -4.44 -5.12 -15.90
CA VAL A 51 -3.74 -4.55 -17.07
C VAL A 51 -2.59 -5.43 -17.56
N LEU A 52 -2.02 -6.29 -16.71
CA LEU A 52 -0.94 -7.20 -17.10
C LEU A 52 -1.39 -8.21 -18.17
N GLY A 53 -2.69 -8.45 -18.33
CA GLY A 53 -3.24 -9.39 -19.31
C GLY A 53 -3.06 -10.85 -18.90
N GLY A 54 -3.22 -11.75 -19.86
CA GLY A 54 -3.14 -13.20 -19.67
C GLY A 54 -4.15 -13.71 -18.65
N GLU A 55 -3.71 -14.66 -17.81
CA GLU A 55 -4.53 -15.23 -16.75
C GLU A 55 -4.43 -14.49 -15.41
N VAL A 56 -3.93 -13.25 -15.39
CA VAL A 56 -3.77 -12.47 -14.14
C VAL A 56 -5.15 -12.08 -13.60
N THR A 57 -5.66 -12.93 -12.71
CA THR A 57 -6.96 -12.76 -12.02
C THR A 57 -6.79 -12.72 -10.50
N GLY A 58 -5.58 -12.46 -10.03
CA GLY A 58 -5.23 -12.48 -8.62
C GLY A 58 -3.76 -12.12 -8.40
N PRO A 59 -3.38 -11.64 -7.20
CA PRO A 59 -1.99 -11.33 -6.86
C PRO A 59 -1.04 -12.51 -7.03
N LYS A 60 -1.49 -13.72 -6.70
CA LYS A 60 -0.70 -14.96 -6.82
C LYS A 60 -0.33 -15.32 -8.26
N LYS A 61 -1.02 -14.72 -9.24
CA LYS A 61 -0.74 -14.89 -10.66
C LYS A 61 0.04 -13.72 -11.26
N CYS A 62 0.42 -12.74 -10.43
CA CYS A 62 1.25 -11.64 -10.89
C CYS A 62 2.67 -12.17 -11.21
N PRO A 63 3.20 -11.92 -12.42
CA PRO A 63 4.55 -12.32 -12.78
C PRO A 63 5.59 -11.60 -11.92
N ALA A 64 6.50 -12.37 -11.30
CA ALA A 64 7.57 -11.83 -10.45
C ALA A 64 8.51 -10.87 -11.19
N GLN A 65 8.64 -11.02 -12.52
CA GLN A 65 9.42 -10.09 -13.35
C GLN A 65 8.78 -8.71 -13.53
N VAL A 66 7.51 -8.53 -13.15
CA VAL A 66 6.82 -7.23 -13.15
C VAL A 66 6.85 -6.59 -11.77
N MET A 67 6.56 -7.36 -10.73
CA MET A 67 6.64 -6.92 -9.33
C MET A 67 6.71 -8.13 -8.41
N PRO A 68 7.32 -7.99 -7.21
CA PRO A 68 7.42 -9.10 -6.27
C PRO A 68 6.04 -9.47 -5.69
N ALA A 69 5.92 -10.71 -5.24
CA ALA A 69 4.66 -11.28 -4.75
C ALA A 69 4.07 -10.49 -3.57
N TRP A 70 4.92 -9.97 -2.67
CA TRP A 70 4.48 -9.16 -1.54
C TRP A 70 3.77 -7.88 -1.99
N LEU A 71 4.31 -7.20 -3.00
CA LEU A 71 3.76 -5.96 -3.52
C LEU A 71 2.48 -6.23 -4.29
N ALA A 72 2.47 -7.26 -5.14
CA ALA A 72 1.29 -7.68 -5.87
C ALA A 72 0.07 -7.93 -4.95
N LYS A 73 0.28 -8.44 -3.73
CA LYS A 73 -0.80 -8.66 -2.76
C LYS A 73 -1.37 -7.36 -2.20
N MET A 74 -0.56 -6.30 -2.09
CA MET A 74 -1.01 -5.00 -1.61
C MET A 74 -1.76 -4.20 -2.67
N VAL A 75 -1.41 -4.38 -3.96
CA VAL A 75 -1.90 -3.54 -5.06
C VAL A 75 -3.43 -3.47 -5.17
N PRO A 76 -4.19 -4.59 -5.24
CA PRO A 76 -5.64 -4.53 -5.33
C PRO A 76 -6.22 -3.74 -4.17
N GLY A 77 -5.65 -3.92 -2.98
CA GLY A 77 -6.16 -3.30 -1.78
C GLY A 77 -6.03 -1.79 -1.73
N PHE A 78 -4.93 -1.22 -2.21
CA PHE A 78 -4.85 0.22 -2.39
C PHE A 78 -5.74 0.66 -3.55
N PHE A 79 -5.62 -0.01 -4.69
CA PHE A 79 -6.31 0.40 -5.90
C PHE A 79 -7.83 0.42 -5.73
N ASP A 80 -8.43 -0.62 -5.16
CA ASP A 80 -9.88 -0.79 -5.07
C ASP A 80 -10.54 0.09 -3.99
N ARG A 81 -9.77 0.56 -3.00
CA ARG A 81 -10.28 1.34 -1.88
C ARG A 81 -9.98 2.85 -1.99
N LEU A 82 -9.10 3.27 -2.88
CA LEU A 82 -8.91 4.67 -3.22
C LEU A 82 -10.09 5.21 -4.03
N ALA A 83 -10.31 6.52 -3.99
CA ALA A 83 -11.18 7.18 -4.96
C ALA A 83 -10.63 6.89 -6.37
N PHE A 84 -11.51 6.67 -7.35
CA PHE A 84 -11.09 6.07 -8.61
C PHE A 84 -10.04 6.89 -9.37
N ASP A 85 -10.14 8.21 -9.39
CA ASP A 85 -9.13 9.07 -10.02
C ASP A 85 -7.78 9.01 -9.28
N ASP A 86 -7.79 8.99 -7.94
CA ASP A 86 -6.58 8.78 -7.14
C ASP A 86 -5.99 7.39 -7.36
N ALA A 87 -6.81 6.36 -7.49
CA ALA A 87 -6.37 4.99 -7.75
C ALA A 87 -5.65 4.87 -9.09
N LYS A 88 -6.23 5.46 -10.15
CA LYS A 88 -5.64 5.51 -11.48
C LYS A 88 -4.28 6.20 -11.45
N ALA A 89 -4.20 7.37 -10.82
CA ALA A 89 -2.97 8.15 -10.70
C ALA A 89 -1.91 7.45 -9.82
N TRP A 90 -2.33 6.83 -8.71
CA TRP A 90 -1.46 6.06 -7.83
C TRP A 90 -0.87 4.85 -8.54
N GLY A 91 -1.69 4.04 -9.23
CA GLY A 91 -1.20 2.88 -9.95
C GLY A 91 -0.24 3.27 -11.08
N LEU A 92 -0.46 4.43 -11.71
CA LEU A 92 0.45 4.96 -12.71
C LEU A 92 1.83 5.28 -12.12
N ALA A 93 1.87 5.97 -10.98
CA ALA A 93 3.10 6.28 -10.27
C ALA A 93 3.81 5.01 -9.77
N LEU A 94 3.05 4.01 -9.31
CA LEU A 94 3.59 2.72 -8.93
C LEU A 94 4.27 2.02 -10.11
N TYR A 95 3.58 1.88 -11.25
CA TYR A 95 4.12 1.20 -12.41
C TYR A 95 5.35 1.90 -13.00
N GLU A 96 5.42 3.23 -12.91
CA GLU A 96 6.62 3.98 -13.26
C GLU A 96 7.83 3.54 -12.41
N GLN A 97 7.64 3.38 -11.10
CA GLN A 97 8.70 2.87 -10.21
C GLN A 97 9.05 1.41 -10.50
N LEU A 98 8.06 0.57 -10.81
CA LEU A 98 8.31 -0.82 -11.21
C LEU A 98 9.17 -0.89 -12.47
N ALA A 99 8.84 -0.11 -13.49
CA ALA A 99 9.64 -0.02 -14.72
C ALA A 99 11.07 0.46 -14.43
N ARG A 100 11.23 1.49 -13.59
CA ARG A 100 12.55 2.01 -13.18
C ARG A 100 13.42 0.95 -12.50
N LEU A 101 12.81 0.07 -11.72
CA LEU A 101 13.49 -0.98 -10.96
C LEU A 101 13.53 -2.33 -11.70
N GLY A 102 13.01 -2.42 -12.93
CA GLY A 102 12.90 -3.71 -13.64
C GLY A 102 12.06 -4.74 -12.87
N GLY A 103 11.06 -4.29 -12.11
CA GLY A 103 10.21 -5.11 -11.25
C GLY A 103 10.87 -5.59 -9.96
N GLN A 104 12.15 -5.28 -9.72
CA GLN A 104 12.91 -5.74 -8.55
C GLN A 104 12.75 -4.77 -7.37
N VAL A 105 11.58 -4.78 -6.73
CA VAL A 105 11.33 -3.98 -5.53
C VAL A 105 11.73 -4.77 -4.27
N PRO A 106 12.77 -4.35 -3.53
CA PRO A 106 13.22 -5.10 -2.37
C PRO A 106 12.20 -4.98 -1.23
N PHE A 107 12.10 -6.04 -0.41
CA PHE A 107 11.25 -6.02 0.79
C PHE A 107 11.66 -4.94 1.81
N SER A 108 12.92 -4.45 1.76
CA SER A 108 13.40 -3.34 2.59
C SER A 108 12.55 -2.06 2.48
N VAL A 109 11.82 -1.88 1.37
CA VAL A 109 10.83 -0.82 1.18
C VAL A 109 9.78 -0.81 2.29
N ILE A 110 9.35 -1.98 2.78
CA ILE A 110 8.35 -2.06 3.86
C ILE A 110 8.89 -1.42 5.14
N TYR A 111 10.17 -1.61 5.48
CA TYR A 111 10.75 -1.01 6.68
C TYR A 111 10.79 0.51 6.58
N ASP A 112 11.16 1.03 5.41
CA ASP A 112 11.15 2.47 5.15
C ASP A 112 9.73 3.04 5.20
N TRP A 113 8.78 2.41 4.52
CA TRP A 113 7.38 2.85 4.51
C TRP A 113 6.75 2.82 5.91
N GLN A 114 6.99 1.75 6.69
CA GLN A 114 6.51 1.66 8.07
C GLN A 114 7.13 2.74 8.94
N ALA A 115 8.45 2.94 8.85
CA ALA A 115 9.17 3.90 9.67
C ALA A 115 8.82 5.35 9.34
N THR A 116 8.63 5.69 8.07
CA THR A 116 8.54 7.09 7.60
C THR A 116 7.14 7.53 7.26
N CYS A 117 6.17 6.61 7.15
CA CYS A 117 4.80 6.95 6.77
C CYS A 117 3.79 6.36 7.74
N VAL A 118 3.73 5.03 7.88
CA VAL A 118 2.66 4.36 8.63
C VAL A 118 2.71 4.72 10.11
N LEU A 119 3.88 4.60 10.75
CA LEU A 119 4.02 4.85 12.19
C LEU A 119 3.97 6.34 12.52
N GLU A 120 4.39 7.23 11.62
CA GLU A 120 4.23 8.67 11.79
C GLU A 120 2.74 9.07 11.69
N PHE A 121 2.04 8.52 10.71
CA PHE A 121 0.59 8.66 10.58
C PHE A 121 -0.11 8.18 11.85
N TRP A 122 0.26 6.99 12.35
CA TRP A 122 -0.35 6.42 13.55
C TRP A 122 -0.07 7.25 14.80
N ALA A 123 1.17 7.69 15.02
CA ALA A 123 1.50 8.62 16.10
C ALA A 123 0.70 9.92 16.03
N GLY A 124 0.50 10.46 14.81
CA GLY A 124 -0.36 11.60 14.55
C GLY A 124 -1.82 11.33 14.91
N SER A 125 -2.35 10.15 14.57
CA SER A 125 -3.71 9.72 14.91
C SER A 125 -3.91 9.59 16.42
N LEU A 126 -2.97 8.96 17.13
CA LEU A 126 -3.01 8.81 18.59
C LEU A 126 -3.14 10.16 19.32
N LYS A 127 -2.46 11.20 18.84
CA LYS A 127 -2.52 12.57 19.41
C LYS A 127 -3.88 13.25 19.25
N LYS A 128 -4.72 12.78 18.32
CA LYS A 128 -6.07 13.29 18.10
C LYS A 128 -7.12 12.53 18.92
N ARG A 129 -6.75 11.41 19.54
CA ARG A 129 -7.63 10.57 20.36
C ARG A 129 -7.70 11.08 21.80
N ARG A 130 -8.79 10.74 22.49
CA ARG A 130 -9.01 11.09 23.90
C ARG A 130 -8.32 10.08 24.81
N PHE A 131 -7.01 10.25 25.00
CA PHE A 131 -6.23 9.56 26.03
C PHE A 131 -5.85 10.55 27.13
N ASP A 132 -5.67 10.06 28.35
CA ASP A 132 -4.96 10.86 29.36
C ASP A 132 -3.47 10.96 29.02
N ALA A 133 -2.76 11.88 29.67
CA ALA A 133 -1.36 12.15 29.34
C ALA A 133 -0.45 10.91 29.53
N PRO A 134 -0.55 10.12 30.63
CA PRO A 134 0.19 8.87 30.75
C PRO A 134 -0.11 7.85 29.65
N GLN A 135 -1.38 7.60 29.34
CA GLN A 135 -1.79 6.65 28.30
C GLN A 135 -1.28 7.06 26.92
N LEU A 136 -1.33 8.36 26.60
CA LEU A 136 -0.81 8.88 25.34
C LEU A 136 0.71 8.69 25.27
N ALA A 137 1.44 8.98 26.35
CA ALA A 137 2.88 8.80 26.42
C ALA A 137 3.27 7.33 26.20
N ASP A 138 2.60 6.39 26.86
CA ASP A 138 2.86 4.95 26.71
C ASP A 138 2.62 4.48 25.25
N LYS A 139 1.53 4.93 24.63
CA LYS A 139 1.22 4.57 23.23
C LYS A 139 2.23 5.14 22.26
N LEU A 140 2.65 6.39 22.46
CA LEU A 140 3.67 7.01 21.61
C LEU A 140 5.03 6.31 21.77
N ALA A 141 5.40 5.90 22.99
CA ALA A 141 6.62 5.14 23.24
C ALA A 141 6.59 3.76 22.56
N GLN A 142 5.43 3.08 22.51
CA GLN A 142 5.25 1.83 21.78
C GLN A 142 5.47 2.01 20.27
N VAL A 143 4.93 3.08 19.69
CA VAL A 143 5.13 3.42 18.28
C VAL A 143 6.60 3.76 17.99
N GLU A 144 7.25 4.52 18.88
CA GLU A 144 8.67 4.88 18.76
C GLU A 144 9.58 3.65 18.82
N ALA A 145 9.32 2.71 19.73
CA ALA A 145 10.08 1.47 19.86
C ALA A 145 10.02 0.63 18.57
N LEU A 146 8.83 0.47 17.99
CA LEU A 146 8.66 -0.22 16.72
C LEU A 146 9.33 0.53 15.55
N GLN A 147 9.21 1.86 15.51
CA GLN A 147 9.87 2.70 14.51
C GLN A 147 11.40 2.56 14.57
N ALA A 148 11.95 2.43 15.78
CA ALA A 148 13.38 2.21 15.98
C ALA A 148 13.86 0.86 15.42
N LEU A 149 13.06 -0.22 15.52
CA LEU A 149 13.40 -1.51 14.90
C LEU A 149 13.47 -1.41 13.38
N HIS A 150 12.49 -0.76 12.75
CA HIS A 150 12.52 -0.55 11.29
C HIS A 150 13.75 0.25 10.85
N ARG A 151 14.09 1.33 11.58
CA ARG A 151 15.29 2.14 11.29
C ARG A 151 16.58 1.36 11.51
N ARG A 152 16.65 0.52 12.54
CA ARG A 152 17.80 -0.36 12.79
C ARG A 152 18.01 -1.32 11.63
N HIS A 153 16.95 -1.93 11.09
CA HIS A 153 17.06 -2.79 9.90
C HIS A 153 17.64 -2.03 8.71
N MET A 154 17.10 -0.84 8.41
CA MET A 154 17.62 -0.01 7.31
C MET A 154 19.09 0.39 7.49
N ALA A 155 19.59 0.45 8.73
CA ALA A 155 21.00 0.70 9.04
C ALA A 155 21.87 -0.57 8.96
N GLY A 156 21.34 -1.70 8.47
CA GLY A 156 22.03 -2.99 8.37
C GLY A 156 21.98 -3.83 9.65
N GLY A 157 21.18 -3.44 10.64
CA GLY A 157 20.90 -4.25 11.81
C GLY A 157 19.87 -5.35 11.53
N ALA A 158 19.73 -6.28 12.47
CA ALA A 158 18.73 -7.34 12.42
C ALA A 158 18.18 -7.55 13.83
N ALA A 159 16.91 -7.95 13.97
CA ALA A 159 16.27 -8.27 15.24
C ALA A 159 15.63 -9.67 15.19
N PRO A 160 15.73 -10.47 16.28
CA PRO A 160 15.08 -11.76 16.35
C PRO A 160 13.56 -11.61 16.42
N LYS A 161 12.84 -12.68 16.06
CA LYS A 161 11.36 -12.74 16.13
C LYS A 161 10.78 -12.24 17.44
N ALA A 162 11.36 -12.62 18.58
CA ALA A 162 10.85 -12.23 19.89
C ALA A 162 10.84 -10.70 20.07
N GLU A 163 11.91 -10.03 19.63
CA GLU A 163 12.03 -8.57 19.71
C GLU A 163 11.02 -7.88 18.79
N TRP A 164 10.87 -8.38 17.56
CA TRP A 164 9.80 -7.91 16.66
C TRP A 164 8.42 -8.09 17.28
N LEU A 165 8.12 -9.27 17.82
CA LEU A 165 6.82 -9.58 18.40
C LEU A 165 6.47 -8.64 19.57
N GLU A 166 7.43 -8.38 20.47
CA GLU A 166 7.23 -7.47 21.59
C GLU A 166 6.88 -6.05 21.15
N ALA A 167 7.55 -5.53 20.11
CA ALA A 167 7.29 -4.20 19.58
C ALA A 167 5.99 -4.13 18.76
N LEU A 168 5.63 -5.20 18.06
CA LEU A 168 4.45 -5.25 17.17
C LEU A 168 3.14 -5.44 17.96
N ARG A 169 3.11 -6.25 19.02
CA ARG A 169 1.89 -6.55 19.81
C ARG A 169 1.09 -5.35 20.29
N PRO A 170 1.70 -4.27 20.81
CA PRO A 170 0.94 -3.10 21.24
C PRO A 170 0.35 -2.29 20.08
N VAL A 171 0.91 -2.44 18.87
CA VAL A 171 0.63 -1.59 17.71
C VAL A 171 -0.31 -2.29 16.72
N TYR A 172 -0.08 -3.57 16.44
CA TYR A 172 -0.80 -4.34 15.43
C TYR A 172 -1.61 -5.50 16.02
N ARG A 173 -2.79 -5.74 15.42
CA ARG A 173 -3.65 -6.87 15.78
C ARG A 173 -3.03 -8.22 15.39
N HIS A 174 -2.27 -8.27 14.30
CA HIS A 174 -1.69 -9.48 13.72
C HIS A 174 -0.17 -9.58 13.96
N ALA A 175 0.30 -9.13 15.13
CA ALA A 175 1.72 -9.00 15.45
C ALA A 175 2.56 -10.26 15.25
N ASP A 176 2.02 -11.46 15.48
CA ASP A 176 2.74 -12.73 15.30
C ASP A 176 3.17 -12.97 13.86
N ALA A 177 2.29 -12.70 12.90
CA ALA A 177 2.57 -12.93 11.47
C ALA A 177 3.58 -11.91 10.92
N TYR A 178 3.54 -10.66 11.38
CA TYR A 178 4.59 -9.67 11.10
C TYR A 178 5.93 -10.03 11.70
N ALA A 179 5.95 -10.51 12.95
CA ALA A 179 7.18 -10.88 13.61
C ALA A 179 7.89 -12.02 12.88
N ASP A 180 7.12 -12.98 12.35
CA ASP A 180 7.63 -14.03 11.48
C ASP A 180 8.22 -13.48 10.18
N ALA A 181 7.48 -12.61 9.48
CA ALA A 181 7.94 -12.01 8.23
C ALA A 181 9.22 -11.17 8.40
N TYR A 182 9.27 -10.29 9.41
CA TYR A 182 10.44 -9.44 9.66
C TYR A 182 11.64 -10.24 10.17
N ALA A 183 11.46 -11.20 11.08
CA ALA A 183 12.57 -12.01 11.55
C ALA A 183 13.17 -12.90 10.45
N TYR A 184 12.32 -13.40 9.56
CA TYR A 184 12.78 -14.16 8.39
C TYR A 184 13.54 -13.25 7.42
N ALA A 185 13.01 -12.06 7.11
CA ALA A 185 13.68 -11.05 6.28
C ALA A 185 15.02 -10.57 6.86
N ASP A 186 15.10 -10.44 8.19
CA ASP A 186 16.32 -10.09 8.91
C ASP A 186 17.36 -11.22 8.88
N ALA A 187 16.91 -12.48 8.89
CA ALA A 187 17.77 -13.66 8.85
C ALA A 187 18.19 -14.08 7.43
N TYR A 188 17.33 -13.82 6.45
CA TYR A 188 17.49 -14.19 5.05
C TYR A 188 17.16 -12.96 4.20
N ALA A 189 18.11 -12.49 3.40
CA ALA A 189 17.94 -11.34 2.52
C ALA A 189 16.85 -11.50 1.43
N ASP A 190 16.11 -12.61 1.45
CA ASP A 190 15.08 -13.01 0.49
C ASP A 190 13.76 -13.26 1.23
N ALA A 191 13.11 -12.17 1.64
CA ALA A 191 11.84 -12.16 2.38
C ALA A 191 10.60 -12.40 1.48
N ASP A 192 10.81 -12.66 0.19
CA ASP A 192 9.77 -12.68 -0.84
C ASP A 192 8.64 -13.69 -0.57
N ALA A 193 8.87 -14.65 0.34
CA ALA A 193 7.95 -15.72 0.65
C ALA A 193 6.81 -15.36 1.65
N TYR A 194 6.92 -14.35 2.53
CA TYR A 194 6.05 -14.28 3.72
C TYR A 194 5.23 -13.02 3.99
N ALA A 195 5.27 -12.00 3.13
CA ALA A 195 4.29 -10.92 3.22
C ALA A 195 2.94 -11.39 2.64
N ASP A 196 2.20 -12.20 3.41
CA ASP A 196 0.86 -12.65 3.08
C ASP A 196 -0.16 -11.81 3.88
N ALA A 197 -0.97 -11.03 3.16
CA ALA A 197 -2.20 -10.37 3.62
C ALA A 197 -2.14 -9.28 4.73
N ASP A 198 -1.15 -9.25 5.64
CA ASP A 198 -1.30 -8.44 6.86
C ASP A 198 -1.12 -6.93 6.66
N ALA A 199 -0.22 -6.50 5.77
CA ALA A 199 0.00 -5.08 5.49
C ALA A 199 -1.26 -4.37 4.95
N TYR A 200 -2.15 -5.13 4.29
CA TYR A 200 -3.45 -4.66 3.80
C TYR A 200 -4.45 -4.41 4.94
N ALA A 201 -4.46 -5.30 5.93
CA ALA A 201 -5.36 -5.24 7.07
C ALA A 201 -5.04 -4.04 7.97
N ASP A 202 -3.75 -3.72 8.12
CA ASP A 202 -3.34 -2.64 9.02
C ASP A 202 -3.45 -1.25 8.40
N ALA A 203 -3.17 -1.06 7.11
CA ALA A 203 -3.43 0.22 6.45
C ALA A 203 -4.93 0.59 6.54
N ASP A 204 -5.82 -0.41 6.49
CA ASP A 204 -7.26 -0.22 6.69
C ASP A 204 -7.59 0.08 8.16
N ALA A 205 -7.06 -0.72 9.08
CA ALA A 205 -7.29 -0.53 10.51
C ALA A 205 -6.85 0.86 10.97
N TYR A 206 -5.76 1.40 10.41
CA TYR A 206 -5.30 2.75 10.67
C TYR A 206 -6.17 3.83 10.02
N ALA A 207 -6.56 3.65 8.76
CA ALA A 207 -7.45 4.58 8.08
C ALA A 207 -8.82 4.67 8.78
N ASP A 208 -9.37 3.53 9.24
CA ASP A 208 -10.61 3.43 10.00
C ASP A 208 -10.48 4.01 11.42
N ALA A 209 -9.41 3.65 12.15
CA ALA A 209 -9.21 4.15 13.52
C ALA A 209 -9.09 5.67 13.60
N ASP A 210 -8.50 6.34 12.60
CA ASP A 210 -8.43 7.80 12.55
C ASP A 210 -9.74 8.44 12.08
N ALA A 211 -10.44 7.81 11.13
CA ALA A 211 -11.77 8.28 10.70
C ALA A 211 -12.77 8.28 11.87
N ASP A 212 -12.73 7.27 12.72
CA ASP A 212 -13.55 7.15 13.92
C ASP A 212 -13.11 8.10 15.05
N ALA A 213 -11.79 8.21 15.31
CA ALA A 213 -11.25 9.14 16.30
C ALA A 213 -11.66 10.60 16.03
N TYR A 214 -11.76 11.00 14.76
CA TYR A 214 -12.18 12.35 14.36
C TYR A 214 -13.70 12.56 14.35
N ALA A 215 -14.49 11.49 14.22
CA ALA A 215 -15.95 11.58 14.30
C ALA A 215 -16.40 12.00 15.71
N ASP A 216 -15.64 11.61 16.74
CA ASP A 216 -15.95 11.90 18.14
C ASP A 216 -15.25 13.16 18.70
N ALA A 217 -14.28 13.74 17.99
CA ALA A 217 -13.40 14.77 18.55
C ALA A 217 -13.69 16.23 18.16
N VAL A 218 -14.36 16.54 17.03
CA VAL A 218 -14.46 17.96 16.58
C VAL A 218 -15.71 18.30 15.75
N PRO A 219 -16.50 19.34 16.12
CA PRO A 219 -17.34 20.08 15.18
C PRO A 219 -16.43 20.99 14.33
N THR A 220 -16.29 20.72 13.03
CA THR A 220 -15.36 21.46 12.14
C THR A 220 -16.12 22.37 11.16
N ALA A 221 -15.69 23.63 11.06
CA ALA A 221 -16.29 24.71 10.27
C ALA A 221 -16.01 24.69 8.75
N SER A 222 -15.82 23.51 8.14
CA SER A 222 -15.55 23.40 6.68
C SER A 222 -16.12 22.13 6.04
N ALA A 223 -17.02 21.42 6.72
CA ALA A 223 -17.85 20.44 6.03
C ALA A 223 -18.82 21.23 5.13
N PRO A 224 -19.16 20.74 3.92
CA PRO A 224 -20.37 21.19 3.25
C PRO A 224 -21.50 21.16 4.28
N ALA A 225 -22.32 22.21 4.34
CA ALA A 225 -23.32 22.37 5.41
C ALA A 225 -24.25 21.15 5.57
N ASP A 226 -24.32 20.27 4.56
CA ASP A 226 -25.18 19.09 4.49
C ASP A 226 -24.41 17.74 4.48
N GLU A 227 -23.10 17.70 4.77
CA GLU A 227 -22.35 16.43 4.79
C GLU A 227 -22.68 15.58 6.02
N THR A 228 -23.17 14.36 5.79
CA THR A 228 -23.46 13.41 6.88
C THR A 228 -22.17 12.96 7.60
N PRO A 229 -22.23 12.60 8.90
CA PRO A 229 -21.08 12.04 9.60
C PRO A 229 -20.46 10.81 8.92
N ALA A 230 -21.28 10.00 8.25
CA ALA A 230 -20.82 8.84 7.49
C ALA A 230 -20.02 9.24 6.24
N ALA A 231 -20.51 10.22 5.47
CA ALA A 231 -19.79 10.75 4.31
C ALA A 231 -18.45 11.39 4.72
N LYS A 232 -18.45 12.15 5.83
CA LYS A 232 -17.23 12.73 6.41
C LYS A 232 -16.21 11.66 6.80
N ARG A 233 -16.64 10.57 7.44
CA ARG A 233 -15.77 9.42 7.79
C ARG A 233 -15.21 8.75 6.54
N ALA A 234 -16.06 8.48 5.55
CA ALA A 234 -15.64 7.86 4.29
C ALA A 234 -14.59 8.71 3.54
N ARG A 235 -14.79 10.04 3.46
CA ARG A 235 -13.79 10.95 2.88
C ARG A 235 -12.46 10.89 3.62
N ARG A 236 -12.48 10.98 4.95
CA ARG A 236 -11.23 10.93 5.75
C ARG A 236 -10.51 9.59 5.61
N ARG A 237 -11.25 8.49 5.58
CA ARG A 237 -10.69 7.16 5.31
C ARG A 237 -10.00 7.14 3.94
N ALA A 238 -10.63 7.69 2.91
CA ALA A 238 -10.03 7.78 1.58
C ALA A 238 -8.77 8.66 1.56
N GLU A 239 -8.78 9.83 2.21
CA GLU A 239 -7.62 10.72 2.35
C GLU A 239 -6.46 10.03 3.08
N ASN A 240 -6.74 9.34 4.19
CA ASN A 240 -5.75 8.62 4.98
C ASN A 240 -5.17 7.44 4.19
N LEU A 241 -6.00 6.67 3.49
CA LEU A 241 -5.54 5.59 2.62
C LEU A 241 -4.66 6.12 1.49
N LYS A 242 -5.01 7.26 0.89
CA LYS A 242 -4.20 7.92 -0.14
C LYS A 242 -2.82 8.29 0.40
N LEU A 243 -2.74 8.87 1.59
CA LEU A 243 -1.46 9.19 2.24
C LEU A 243 -0.59 7.95 2.40
N LEU A 244 -1.17 6.82 2.84
CA LEU A 244 -0.45 5.55 3.00
C LEU A 244 0.00 4.97 1.65
N ALA A 245 -0.86 5.04 0.62
CA ALA A 245 -0.58 4.56 -0.73
C ALA A 245 0.53 5.36 -1.43
N ASP A 246 0.47 6.69 -1.34
CA ASP A 246 1.49 7.59 -1.85
C ASP A 246 2.81 7.40 -1.09
N GLY A 247 2.73 7.20 0.24
CA GLY A 247 3.89 6.90 1.08
C GLY A 247 4.62 5.63 0.67
N LEU A 248 3.90 4.60 0.23
CA LEU A 248 4.51 3.38 -0.30
C LEU A 248 5.28 3.67 -1.60
N VAL A 249 4.68 4.40 -2.53
CA VAL A 249 5.35 4.80 -3.79
C VAL A 249 6.58 5.66 -3.48
N ALA A 250 6.50 6.56 -2.51
CA ALA A 250 7.63 7.38 -2.07
C ALA A 250 8.77 6.55 -1.46
N ALA A 251 8.46 5.49 -0.71
CA ALA A 251 9.47 4.55 -0.20
C ALA A 251 10.13 3.76 -1.34
N ILE A 252 9.36 3.29 -2.32
CA ILE A 252 9.91 2.63 -3.53
C ILE A 252 10.81 3.60 -4.30
N ALA A 253 10.42 4.88 -4.42
CA ALA A 253 11.20 5.89 -5.12
C ALA A 253 12.58 6.16 -4.49
N ARG A 254 12.76 5.86 -3.20
CA ARG A 254 14.06 5.96 -2.51
C ARG A 254 15.00 4.79 -2.77
N VAL A 255 14.51 3.69 -3.34
CA VAL A 255 15.34 2.56 -3.75
C VAL A 255 16.23 2.99 -4.93
N PRO A 256 17.56 2.86 -4.84
CA PRO A 256 18.46 3.15 -5.96
C PRO A 256 18.10 2.32 -7.19
N GLY A 257 18.17 2.91 -8.38
CA GLY A 257 18.01 2.15 -9.63
C GLY A 257 19.14 1.13 -9.83
N PRO A 258 18.95 0.13 -10.71
CA PRO A 258 20.04 -0.74 -11.12
C PRO A 258 21.22 0.10 -11.64
N ALA A 259 22.43 -0.22 -11.20
CA ALA A 259 23.64 0.45 -11.69
C ALA A 259 23.72 0.28 -13.22
N ALA A 260 23.91 1.39 -13.93
CA ALA A 260 24.10 1.42 -15.37
C ALA A 260 25.44 0.79 -15.79
#